data_AF-A0AAZ1XSQ6-F1
#
_entry.id   AF-A0AAZ1XSQ6-F1
#
_cell.length_a   1.000
_cell.length_b   1.000
_cell.length_c   1.000
_cell.angle_alpha   90.00
_cell.angle_beta   90.00
_cell.angle_gamma   90.00
#
_symmetry.space_group_name_H-M   'P 1'
#
loop_
_entity.id
_entity.type
_entity.pdbx_description
1 polymer ?
#
loop_
_entity_poly.entity_id
_entity_poly.type
_entity_poly.pdbx_seq_one_letter_code
_entity_poly.pdbx_strand_id
1 'polypeptide(L)'
;MESVKNIDVYEYLWVKNQDIAEHTLHTPFLQHMQLGDLQADNYVKFIIQDINYLVVVTDMLDKMRNKVKVPEDLHSFMEDRYESYKTYAESTLKEFNLNSVSNINSTPVMKKYLSDYKDIMENQDPIYFAVALLPCSRLWLWLANQLNENCCNAYFTWKMSNMYGHPEQHYKALLDKYLTTPKQKELANKLFRQQMKNEHDFFASSLE
;
A
#
# COMPACT_ATOMS: atom_id res chain seq x y z
N MET A 1 -31.41 10.89 -7.25
CA MET A 1 -30.11 10.87 -7.95
C MET A 1 -29.40 12.19 -7.63
N GLU A 2 -29.05 12.37 -6.36
CA GLU A 2 -28.59 13.62 -5.75
C GLU A 2 -27.69 13.24 -4.57
N SER A 3 -26.37 13.17 -4.79
CA SER A 3 -25.35 13.24 -3.72
C SER A 3 -23.91 13.34 -4.26
N VAL A 4 -23.66 13.10 -5.55
CA VAL A 4 -22.30 13.16 -6.11
C VAL A 4 -21.94 14.56 -6.63
N LYS A 5 -21.90 15.55 -5.74
CA LYS A 5 -21.21 16.82 -6.00
C LYS A 5 -20.32 17.15 -4.81
N ASN A 6 -19.01 17.11 -5.05
CA ASN A 6 -17.87 17.23 -4.10
C ASN A 6 -17.56 16.00 -3.25
N ILE A 7 -17.17 14.89 -3.89
CA ILE A 7 -16.25 13.95 -3.23
C ILE A 7 -14.83 14.46 -3.44
N ASP A 8 -14.02 14.47 -2.38
CA ASP A 8 -12.60 14.79 -2.46
C ASP A 8 -11.84 13.73 -3.27
N VAL A 9 -10.62 14.05 -3.70
CA VAL A 9 -9.81 13.17 -4.55
C VAL A 9 -9.50 11.86 -3.83
N TYR A 10 -9.26 11.90 -2.52
CA TYR A 10 -9.01 10.71 -1.72
C TYR A 10 -10.20 9.72 -1.75
N GLU A 11 -11.42 10.20 -1.55
CA GLU A 11 -12.64 9.37 -1.67
C GLU A 11 -12.93 8.97 -3.12
N TYR A 12 -12.72 9.86 -4.08
CA TYR A 12 -12.90 9.56 -5.51
C TYR A 12 -12.06 8.38 -5.95
N LEU A 13 -10.78 8.36 -5.61
CA LEU A 13 -9.85 7.28 -5.97
C LEU A 13 -10.29 5.94 -5.37
N TRP A 14 -10.73 5.93 -4.12
CA TRP A 14 -11.17 4.70 -3.47
C TRP A 14 -12.47 4.15 -4.04
N VAL A 15 -13.52 4.97 -4.10
CA VAL A 15 -14.84 4.54 -4.59
C VAL A 15 -14.75 4.01 -6.02
N LYS A 16 -13.89 4.61 -6.86
CA LYS A 16 -13.67 4.16 -8.25
C LYS A 16 -12.96 2.82 -8.38
N ASN A 17 -12.30 2.34 -7.33
CA ASN A 17 -11.48 1.14 -7.35
C ASN A 17 -11.87 0.13 -6.25
N GLN A 18 -13.02 0.33 -5.62
CA GLN A 18 -13.55 -0.57 -4.61
C GLN A 18 -13.81 -1.97 -5.18
N ASP A 19 -14.08 -2.09 -6.49
CA ASP A 19 -14.20 -3.37 -7.18
C ASP A 19 -12.96 -4.27 -6.98
N ILE A 20 -11.76 -3.67 -7.00
CA ILE A 20 -10.51 -4.41 -6.76
C ILE A 20 -10.38 -4.78 -5.28
N ALA A 21 -10.74 -3.87 -4.36
CA ALA A 21 -10.69 -4.17 -2.93
C ALA A 21 -11.58 -5.38 -2.58
N GLU A 22 -12.82 -5.39 -3.09
CA GLU A 22 -13.74 -6.50 -2.93
C GLU A 22 -13.19 -7.79 -3.56
N HIS A 23 -12.60 -7.72 -4.76
CA HIS A 23 -11.96 -8.90 -5.36
C HIS A 23 -10.78 -9.40 -4.53
N THR A 24 -9.95 -8.51 -3.99
CA THR A 24 -8.82 -8.86 -3.13
C THR A 24 -9.29 -9.59 -1.88
N LEU A 25 -10.33 -9.10 -1.21
CA LEU A 25 -10.90 -9.71 -0.01
C LEU A 25 -11.24 -11.19 -0.23
N HIS A 26 -11.70 -11.55 -1.42
CA HIS A 26 -12.11 -12.90 -1.78
C HIS A 26 -10.97 -13.78 -2.35
N THR A 27 -9.72 -13.31 -2.33
CA THR A 27 -8.57 -14.14 -2.73
C THR A 27 -8.46 -15.38 -1.82
N PRO A 28 -8.08 -16.55 -2.36
CA PRO A 28 -7.91 -17.75 -1.56
C PRO A 28 -6.98 -17.56 -0.35
N PHE A 29 -5.91 -16.78 -0.50
CA PHE A 29 -4.98 -16.46 0.58
C PHE A 29 -5.70 -15.82 1.78
N LEU A 30 -6.47 -14.74 1.55
CA LEU A 30 -7.19 -14.05 2.63
C LEU A 30 -8.34 -14.86 3.19
N GLN A 31 -9.00 -15.68 2.36
CA GLN A 31 -10.05 -16.59 2.85
C GLN A 31 -9.48 -17.66 3.78
N HIS A 32 -8.34 -18.27 3.44
CA HIS A 32 -7.66 -19.20 4.33
C HIS A 32 -7.11 -18.53 5.59
N MET A 33 -6.63 -17.29 5.48
CA MET A 33 -6.21 -16.50 6.64
C MET A 33 -7.39 -16.25 7.60
N GLN A 34 -8.56 -15.88 7.06
CA GLN A 34 -9.78 -15.68 7.84
C GLN A 34 -10.29 -16.95 8.53
N LEU A 35 -10.19 -18.10 7.85
CA LEU A 35 -10.56 -19.40 8.40
C LEU A 35 -9.54 -19.92 9.44
N GLY A 36 -8.33 -19.39 9.42
CA GLY A 36 -7.24 -19.82 10.31
C GLY A 36 -6.56 -21.10 9.84
N ASP A 37 -6.81 -21.54 8.60
CA ASP A 37 -6.29 -22.78 8.01
C ASP A 37 -5.24 -22.54 6.91
N LEU A 38 -4.89 -21.28 6.64
CA LEU A 38 -3.74 -20.93 5.81
C LEU A 38 -2.51 -21.67 6.34
N GLN A 39 -1.72 -22.26 5.43
CA GLN A 39 -0.51 -22.95 5.81
C GLN A 39 0.56 -21.93 6.24
N ALA A 40 1.27 -22.22 7.31
CA ALA A 40 2.23 -21.30 7.90
C ALA A 40 3.39 -20.96 6.95
N ASP A 41 3.80 -21.89 6.08
CA ASP A 41 4.82 -21.65 5.07
C ASP A 41 4.36 -20.61 4.02
N ASN A 42 3.10 -20.65 3.60
CA ASN A 42 2.54 -19.65 2.71
C ASN A 42 2.45 -18.28 3.36
N TYR A 43 2.05 -18.21 4.63
CA TYR A 43 2.08 -16.96 5.38
C TYR A 43 3.50 -16.39 5.50
N VAL A 44 4.49 -17.23 5.83
CA VAL A 44 5.89 -16.79 5.93
C VAL A 44 6.44 -16.33 4.57
N LYS A 45 6.12 -17.02 3.46
CA LYS A 45 6.50 -16.57 2.11
C LYS A 45 5.91 -15.19 1.79
N PHE A 46 4.63 -14.98 2.10
CA PHE A 46 3.95 -13.69 1.95
C PHE A 46 4.67 -12.59 2.75
N ILE A 47 4.92 -12.82 4.04
CA ILE A 47 5.59 -11.85 4.91
C ILE A 47 7.01 -11.53 4.41
N ILE A 48 7.79 -12.52 3.98
CA ILE A 48 9.13 -12.27 3.43
C ILE A 48 9.08 -11.32 2.21
N GLN A 49 8.08 -11.47 1.34
CA GLN A 49 7.90 -10.55 0.21
C GLN A 49 7.42 -9.16 0.66
N ASP A 50 6.57 -9.08 1.66
CA ASP A 50 6.12 -7.80 2.24
C ASP A 50 7.26 -7.03 2.93
N ILE A 51 8.17 -7.72 3.63
CA ILE A 51 9.38 -7.11 4.19
C ILE A 51 10.28 -6.57 3.06
N ASN A 52 10.43 -7.33 1.98
CA ASN A 52 11.16 -6.86 0.80
C ASN A 52 10.50 -5.61 0.18
N TYR A 53 9.17 -5.60 0.07
CA TYR A 53 8.41 -4.44 -0.38
C TYR A 53 8.69 -3.21 0.50
N LEU A 54 8.52 -3.36 1.82
CA LEU A 54 8.68 -2.30 2.81
C LEU A 54 10.06 -1.65 2.70
N VAL A 55 11.13 -2.44 2.69
CA VAL A 55 12.50 -1.92 2.61
C VAL A 55 12.78 -1.24 1.27
N VAL A 56 12.38 -1.86 0.14
CA VAL A 56 12.64 -1.26 -1.18
C VAL A 56 11.84 0.04 -1.38
N VAL A 57 10.59 0.11 -0.93
CA VAL A 57 9.80 1.35 -0.98
C VAL A 57 10.34 2.40 -0.03
N THR A 58 10.91 2.01 1.11
CA THR A 58 11.62 2.92 2.03
C THR A 58 12.81 3.59 1.32
N ASP A 59 13.61 2.83 0.56
CA ASP A 59 14.71 3.38 -0.23
C ASP A 59 14.23 4.33 -1.33
N MET A 60 13.07 4.06 -1.94
CA MET A 60 12.45 4.97 -2.91
C MET A 60 11.98 6.26 -2.24
N LEU A 61 11.39 6.17 -1.05
CA LEU A 61 11.01 7.32 -0.24
C LEU A 61 12.22 8.18 0.15
N ASP A 62 13.36 7.57 0.50
CA ASP A 62 14.61 8.31 0.76
C ASP A 62 15.06 9.10 -0.47
N LYS A 63 14.98 8.50 -1.66
CA LYS A 63 15.26 9.21 -2.92
C LYS A 63 14.27 10.34 -3.15
N MET A 64 12.99 10.12 -2.86
CA MET A 64 11.94 11.12 -3.08
C MET A 64 12.04 12.30 -2.12
N ARG A 65 12.29 12.11 -0.82
CA ARG A 65 12.52 13.24 0.12
C ARG A 65 13.78 14.04 -0.25
N ASN A 66 14.78 13.39 -0.85
CA ASN A 66 15.98 14.06 -1.34
C ASN A 66 15.74 14.80 -2.67
N LYS A 67 14.87 14.29 -3.55
CA LYS A 67 14.50 14.90 -4.83
C LYS A 67 13.52 16.08 -4.67
N VAL A 68 12.51 15.93 -3.82
CA VAL A 68 11.44 16.91 -3.65
C VAL A 68 11.87 17.93 -2.60
N LYS A 69 12.36 19.10 -3.00
CA LYS A 69 12.72 20.19 -2.06
C LYS A 69 11.67 21.28 -1.95
N VAL A 70 10.83 21.40 -2.97
CA VAL A 70 9.70 22.31 -3.03
C VAL A 70 8.56 21.64 -3.80
N PRO A 71 7.30 22.00 -3.53
CA PRO A 71 6.83 22.85 -2.42
C PRO A 71 6.93 22.16 -1.05
N GLU A 72 6.98 22.94 0.04
CA GLU A 72 7.31 22.46 1.39
C GLU A 72 6.37 21.37 1.89
N ASP A 73 5.07 21.48 1.63
CA ASP A 73 4.08 20.48 2.07
C ASP A 73 4.28 19.13 1.39
N LEU A 74 4.70 19.11 0.12
CA LEU A 74 5.01 17.88 -0.59
C LEU A 74 6.36 17.29 -0.15
N HIS A 75 7.33 18.14 0.17
CA HIS A 75 8.59 17.71 0.79
C HIS A 75 8.34 17.10 2.17
N SER A 76 7.61 17.80 3.05
CA SER A 76 7.22 17.30 4.38
C SER A 76 6.46 15.98 4.28
N PHE A 77 5.54 15.84 3.32
CA PHE A 77 4.87 14.57 3.09
C PHE A 77 5.86 13.43 2.78
N MET A 78 6.82 13.65 1.88
CA MET A 78 7.81 12.61 1.54
C MET A 78 8.74 12.29 2.71
N GLU A 79 9.15 13.30 3.48
CA GLU A 79 9.95 13.15 4.69
C GLU A 79 9.20 12.32 5.75
N ASP A 80 7.96 12.70 6.07
CA ASP A 80 7.13 12.01 7.06
C ASP A 80 6.84 10.56 6.66
N ARG A 81 6.61 10.31 5.37
CA ARG A 81 6.44 8.94 4.85
C ARG A 81 7.73 8.14 4.95
N TYR A 82 8.87 8.72 4.60
CA TYR A 82 10.16 8.06 4.72
C TYR A 82 10.45 7.67 6.18
N GLU A 83 10.35 8.60 7.13
CA GLU A 83 10.69 8.31 8.53
C GLU A 83 9.74 7.27 9.14
N SER A 84 8.44 7.32 8.77
CA SER A 84 7.47 6.29 9.17
C SER A 84 7.82 4.91 8.59
N TYR A 85 8.13 4.84 7.29
CA TYR A 85 8.49 3.59 6.62
C TYR A 85 9.81 3.03 7.13
N LYS A 86 10.81 3.87 7.33
CA LYS A 86 12.11 3.49 7.89
C LYS A 86 11.97 2.90 9.29
N THR A 87 11.25 3.58 10.18
CA THR A 87 11.02 3.08 11.54
C THR A 87 10.32 1.71 11.49
N TYR A 88 9.31 1.58 10.63
CA TYR A 88 8.61 0.31 10.46
C TYR A 88 9.55 -0.77 9.91
N ALA A 89 10.28 -0.50 8.84
CA ALA A 89 11.26 -1.40 8.22
C ALA A 89 12.32 -1.90 9.21
N GLU A 90 12.93 -0.99 9.98
CA GLU A 90 13.92 -1.33 11.00
C GLU A 90 13.32 -2.23 12.10
N SER A 91 12.09 -1.93 12.54
CA SER A 91 11.40 -2.73 13.54
C SER A 91 11.05 -4.13 13.02
N THR A 92 10.55 -4.24 11.80
CA THR A 92 10.17 -5.51 11.17
C THR A 92 11.40 -6.37 10.87
N LEU A 93 12.48 -5.78 10.34
CA LEU A 93 13.74 -6.52 10.13
C LEU A 93 14.25 -7.12 11.44
N LYS A 94 14.21 -6.34 12.54
CA LYS A 94 14.59 -6.81 13.86
C LYS A 94 13.67 -7.93 14.38
N GLU A 95 12.36 -7.77 14.25
CA GLU A 95 11.37 -8.79 14.66
C GLU A 95 11.61 -10.13 13.96
N PHE A 96 11.92 -10.09 12.66
CA PHE A 96 12.17 -11.28 11.85
C PHE A 96 13.64 -11.75 11.85
N ASN A 97 14.50 -11.15 12.68
CA ASN A 97 15.95 -11.45 12.76
C ASN A 97 16.67 -11.37 11.40
N LEU A 98 16.29 -10.39 10.57
CA LEU A 98 16.88 -10.12 9.26
C LEU A 98 17.81 -8.92 9.33
N ASN A 99 19.01 -9.05 8.75
CA ASN A 99 19.95 -7.92 8.62
C ASN A 99 19.66 -7.03 7.40
N SER A 100 19.08 -7.60 6.34
CA SER A 100 18.70 -6.89 5.11
C SER A 100 17.77 -7.77 4.26
N VAL A 101 17.20 -7.17 3.20
CA VAL A 101 16.39 -7.87 2.19
C VAL A 101 17.17 -8.28 0.94
N SER A 102 18.48 -8.03 0.89
CA SER A 102 19.31 -8.19 -0.32
C SER A 102 19.33 -9.60 -0.90
N ASN A 103 19.07 -10.62 -0.06
CA ASN A 103 19.03 -12.04 -0.47
C ASN A 103 17.60 -12.57 -0.67
N ILE A 104 16.58 -11.72 -0.57
CA ILE A 104 15.19 -12.12 -0.83
C ILE A 104 14.98 -12.18 -2.34
N ASN A 105 14.64 -13.36 -2.84
CA ASN A 105 14.23 -13.53 -4.22
C ASN A 105 12.81 -13.00 -4.40
N SER A 106 12.66 -11.82 -5.01
CA SER A 106 11.34 -11.26 -5.29
C SER A 106 10.56 -12.16 -6.27
N THR A 107 9.28 -12.41 -5.98
CA THR A 107 8.38 -13.08 -6.92
C THR A 107 8.18 -12.24 -8.18
N PRO A 108 7.73 -12.83 -9.31
CA PRO A 108 7.42 -12.06 -10.52
C PRO A 108 6.41 -10.93 -10.26
N VAL A 109 5.39 -11.19 -9.43
CA VAL A 109 4.38 -10.19 -9.03
C VAL A 109 5.02 -9.06 -8.21
N MET A 110 5.84 -9.39 -7.21
CA MET A 110 6.52 -8.37 -6.39
C MET A 110 7.51 -7.53 -7.22
N LYS A 111 8.24 -8.15 -8.16
CA LYS A 111 9.12 -7.41 -9.09
C LYS A 111 8.34 -6.41 -9.93
N LYS A 112 7.19 -6.83 -10.46
CA LYS A 112 6.30 -5.93 -11.22
C LYS A 112 5.80 -4.79 -10.33
N TYR A 113 5.35 -5.09 -9.11
CA TYR A 113 4.86 -4.08 -8.17
C TYR A 113 5.93 -3.01 -7.89
N LEU A 114 7.14 -3.42 -7.55
CA LEU A 114 8.26 -2.52 -7.29
C LEU A 114 8.72 -1.77 -8.54
N SER A 115 8.67 -2.40 -9.72
CA SER A 115 8.95 -1.74 -10.99
C SER A 115 7.94 -0.64 -11.31
N ASP A 116 6.65 -0.85 -11.02
CA ASP A 116 5.61 0.15 -11.22
C ASP A 116 5.79 1.36 -10.29
N TYR A 117 6.18 1.14 -9.02
CA TYR A 117 6.57 2.24 -8.14
C TYR A 117 7.76 3.03 -8.68
N LYS A 118 8.78 2.33 -9.16
CA LYS A 118 9.97 2.96 -9.73
C LYS A 118 9.64 3.80 -10.97
N ASP A 119 8.81 3.28 -11.86
CA ASP A 119 8.35 4.01 -13.05
C ASP A 119 7.62 5.31 -12.66
N ILE A 120 6.72 5.25 -11.68
CA ILE A 120 6.02 6.44 -11.17
C ILE A 120 7.00 7.44 -10.55
N MET A 121 7.95 6.96 -9.74
CA MET A 121 8.98 7.79 -9.09
C MET A 121 9.87 8.55 -10.10
N GLU A 122 10.23 7.88 -11.20
CA GLU A 122 11.15 8.39 -12.22
C GLU A 122 10.45 9.26 -13.25
N ASN A 123 9.23 8.90 -13.67
CA ASN A 123 8.58 9.45 -14.86
C ASN A 123 7.34 10.32 -14.58
N GLN A 124 6.89 10.46 -13.33
CA GLN A 124 5.72 11.28 -12.97
C GLN A 124 6.09 12.40 -11.98
N ASP A 125 5.20 13.40 -11.87
CA ASP A 125 5.31 14.42 -10.83
C ASP A 125 5.23 13.77 -9.43
N PRO A 126 5.96 14.29 -8.42
CA PRO A 126 6.04 13.65 -7.10
C PRO A 126 4.71 13.41 -6.39
N ILE A 127 3.69 14.22 -6.65
CA ILE A 127 2.34 14.00 -6.12
C ILE A 127 1.78 12.63 -6.54
N TYR A 128 2.12 12.14 -7.72
CA TYR A 128 1.66 10.84 -8.19
C TYR A 128 2.36 9.67 -7.48
N PHE A 129 3.55 9.88 -6.92
CA PHE A 129 4.15 8.90 -6.01
C PHE A 129 3.36 8.82 -4.71
N ALA A 130 2.86 9.95 -4.18
CA ALA A 130 1.92 9.94 -3.06
C ALA A 130 0.61 9.20 -3.42
N VAL A 131 0.08 9.39 -4.63
CA VAL A 131 -1.08 8.61 -5.12
C VAL A 131 -0.76 7.13 -5.16
N ALA A 132 0.44 6.74 -5.59
CA ALA A 132 0.86 5.35 -5.69
C ALA A 132 0.97 4.64 -4.33
N LEU A 133 1.36 5.36 -3.27
CA LEU A 133 1.47 4.83 -1.90
C LEU A 133 0.11 4.59 -1.23
N LEU A 134 -0.93 5.33 -1.64
CA LEU A 134 -2.21 5.34 -0.95
C LEU A 134 -2.95 3.98 -0.94
N PRO A 135 -2.96 3.17 -2.02
CA PRO A 135 -3.54 1.83 -2.03
C PRO A 135 -3.09 0.96 -0.85
N CYS A 136 -1.79 0.85 -0.59
CA CYS A 136 -1.26 0.08 0.54
C CYS A 136 -1.84 0.59 1.88
N SER A 137 -1.76 1.90 2.14
CA SER A 137 -2.23 2.50 3.41
C SER A 137 -3.74 2.37 3.64
N ARG A 138 -4.54 2.30 2.58
CA ARG A 138 -6.01 2.27 2.68
C ARG A 138 -6.58 0.86 2.55
N LEU A 139 -6.06 0.04 1.63
CA LEU A 139 -6.55 -1.30 1.36
C LEU A 139 -6.27 -2.24 2.53
N TRP A 140 -5.07 -2.24 3.10
CA TRP A 140 -4.73 -3.12 4.21
C TRP A 140 -5.59 -2.83 5.45
N LEU A 141 -5.79 -1.54 5.75
CA LEU A 141 -6.73 -1.09 6.77
C LEU A 141 -8.16 -1.57 6.52
N TRP A 142 -8.65 -1.41 5.28
CA TRP A 142 -9.99 -1.85 4.92
C TRP A 142 -10.14 -3.37 5.03
N LEU A 143 -9.19 -4.15 4.50
CA LEU A 143 -9.19 -5.61 4.56
C LEU A 143 -9.23 -6.12 6.00
N ALA A 144 -8.35 -5.62 6.87
CA ALA A 144 -8.31 -6.00 8.28
C ALA A 144 -9.65 -5.73 9.01
N ASN A 145 -10.39 -4.70 8.59
CA ASN A 145 -11.70 -4.38 9.12
C ASN A 145 -12.85 -5.20 8.49
N GLN A 146 -12.64 -5.84 7.32
CA GLN A 146 -13.64 -6.70 6.68
C GLN A 146 -13.52 -8.18 7.09
N LEU A 147 -12.32 -8.64 7.43
CA LEU A 147 -12.12 -10.01 7.90
C LEU A 147 -12.88 -10.24 9.22
N ASN A 148 -13.44 -11.43 9.39
CA ASN A 148 -14.33 -11.79 10.51
C ASN A 148 -13.72 -12.79 11.50
N GLU A 149 -12.41 -12.95 11.49
CA GLU A 149 -11.66 -13.79 12.41
C GLU A 149 -11.68 -13.24 13.86
N ASN A 150 -11.55 -14.16 14.82
CA ASN A 150 -11.52 -13.88 16.26
C ASN A 150 -10.12 -14.10 16.86
N CYS A 151 -9.97 -13.82 18.15
CA CYS A 151 -8.67 -13.90 18.85
C CYS A 151 -8.04 -15.30 18.92
N CYS A 152 -8.79 -16.37 18.61
CA CYS A 152 -8.27 -17.73 18.53
C CYS A 152 -7.70 -18.07 17.14
N ASN A 153 -7.88 -17.21 16.14
CA ASN A 153 -7.31 -17.42 14.81
C ASN A 153 -5.79 -17.17 14.84
N ALA A 154 -5.02 -18.07 14.22
CA ALA A 154 -3.56 -18.00 14.16
C ALA A 154 -3.01 -16.69 13.53
N TYR A 155 -3.82 -16.03 12.71
CA TYR A 155 -3.50 -14.81 11.97
C TYR A 155 -4.16 -13.56 12.56
N PHE A 156 -4.79 -13.66 13.74
CA PHE A 156 -5.43 -12.52 14.39
C PHE A 156 -4.47 -11.34 14.65
N THR A 157 -3.19 -11.61 14.86
CA THR A 157 -2.16 -10.57 15.01
C THR A 157 -2.02 -9.72 13.75
N TRP A 158 -2.11 -10.31 12.56
CA TRP A 158 -2.09 -9.56 11.29
C TRP A 158 -3.24 -8.55 11.23
N LYS A 159 -4.45 -8.96 11.64
CA LYS A 159 -5.62 -8.09 11.72
C LYS A 159 -5.38 -6.91 12.65
N MET A 160 -4.90 -7.19 13.87
CA MET A 160 -4.66 -6.17 14.90
C MET A 160 -3.62 -5.13 14.47
N SER A 161 -2.57 -5.57 13.75
CA SER A 161 -1.54 -4.67 13.24
C SER A 161 -2.03 -3.74 12.13
N ASN A 162 -3.14 -4.08 11.46
CA ASN A 162 -3.61 -3.37 10.27
C ASN A 162 -4.95 -2.65 10.46
N MET A 163 -5.76 -3.00 11.46
CA MET A 163 -7.12 -2.46 11.60
C MET A 163 -7.21 -1.00 12.07
N TYR A 164 -6.10 -0.39 12.47
CA TYR A 164 -6.05 0.99 12.96
C TYR A 164 -5.21 1.88 12.04
N GLY A 165 -5.74 3.06 11.71
CA GLY A 165 -5.02 4.03 10.89
C GLY A 165 -5.94 5.14 10.40
N HIS A 166 -5.33 6.27 10.07
CA HIS A 166 -6.01 7.46 9.56
C HIS A 166 -5.34 8.02 8.30
N PRO A 167 -5.20 7.22 7.21
CA PRO A 167 -4.54 7.68 6.00
C PRO A 167 -5.13 8.99 5.45
N GLU A 168 -6.44 9.23 5.61
CA GLU A 168 -7.10 10.46 5.19
C GLU A 168 -6.43 11.73 5.75
N GLN A 169 -5.86 11.68 6.96
CA GLN A 169 -5.21 12.84 7.60
C GLN A 169 -3.94 13.27 6.86
N HIS A 170 -3.28 12.35 6.16
CA HIS A 170 -2.03 12.61 5.43
C HIS A 170 -2.25 12.88 3.95
N TYR A 171 -3.26 12.23 3.35
CA TYR A 171 -3.45 12.26 1.91
C TYR A 171 -4.51 13.26 1.46
N LYS A 172 -5.64 13.41 2.17
CA LYS A 172 -6.82 14.12 1.63
C LYS A 172 -6.52 15.56 1.21
N ALA A 173 -6.00 16.37 2.14
CA ALA A 173 -5.70 17.78 1.87
C ALA A 173 -4.61 17.95 0.80
N LEU A 174 -3.60 17.07 0.80
CA LEU A 174 -2.52 17.09 -0.19
C LEU A 174 -3.07 16.79 -1.59
N LEU A 175 -3.80 15.69 -1.76
CA LEU A 175 -4.32 15.28 -3.07
C LEU A 175 -5.28 16.32 -3.64
N ASP A 176 -6.18 16.89 -2.83
CA ASP A 176 -7.12 17.94 -3.28
C ASP A 176 -6.41 19.21 -3.74
N LYS A 177 -5.29 19.57 -3.07
CA LYS A 177 -4.50 20.75 -3.44
C LYS A 177 -3.83 20.60 -4.80
N TYR A 178 -3.28 19.43 -5.11
CA TYR A 178 -2.46 19.22 -6.32
C TYR A 178 -3.23 18.67 -7.52
N LEU A 179 -4.33 17.93 -7.29
CA LEU A 179 -5.07 17.22 -8.34
C LEU A 179 -6.40 17.92 -8.64
N THR A 180 -6.32 19.15 -9.13
CA THR A 180 -7.48 20.04 -9.28
C THR A 180 -8.20 19.87 -10.62
N THR A 181 -7.49 19.43 -11.66
CA THR A 181 -8.06 19.28 -13.01
C THR A 181 -8.58 17.88 -13.29
N PRO A 182 -9.57 17.70 -14.19
CA PRO A 182 -10.05 16.38 -14.60
C PRO A 182 -8.94 15.45 -15.11
N LYS A 183 -7.99 15.98 -15.90
CA LYS A 183 -6.86 15.20 -16.44
C LYS A 183 -5.94 14.68 -15.34
N GLN A 184 -5.65 15.50 -14.33
CA GLN A 184 -4.84 15.07 -13.18
C GLN A 184 -5.56 14.00 -12.36
N LYS A 185 -6.87 14.16 -12.11
CA LYS A 185 -7.68 13.18 -11.39
C LYS A 185 -7.78 11.85 -12.15
N GLU A 186 -7.89 11.88 -13.47
CA GLU A 186 -7.90 10.69 -14.32
C GLU A 186 -6.56 9.95 -14.27
N LEU A 187 -5.44 10.68 -14.39
CA LEU A 187 -4.10 10.08 -14.26
C LEU A 187 -3.89 9.51 -12.85
N ALA A 188 -4.26 10.24 -11.80
CA ALA A 188 -4.20 9.76 -10.43
C ALA A 188 -5.01 8.47 -10.26
N ASN A 189 -6.24 8.40 -10.81
CA ASN A 189 -7.05 7.20 -10.76
C ASN A 189 -6.41 6.03 -11.52
N LYS A 190 -5.78 6.28 -12.67
CA LYS A 190 -5.07 5.25 -13.42
C LYS A 190 -3.92 4.64 -12.59
N LEU A 191 -3.10 5.48 -11.97
CA LEU A 191 -1.96 5.05 -11.16
C LEU A 191 -2.41 4.38 -9.85
N PHE A 192 -3.41 4.94 -9.18
CA PHE A 192 -4.04 4.34 -8.00
C PHE A 192 -4.59 2.95 -8.33
N ARG A 193 -5.34 2.82 -9.43
CA ARG A 193 -5.90 1.54 -9.89
C ARG A 193 -4.80 0.53 -10.22
N GLN A 194 -3.71 0.97 -10.83
CA GLN A 194 -2.56 0.11 -11.12
C GLN A 194 -1.97 -0.46 -9.83
N GLN A 195 -1.79 0.35 -8.80
CA GLN A 195 -1.27 -0.13 -7.52
C GLN A 195 -2.27 -0.98 -6.74
N MET A 196 -3.58 -0.68 -6.80
CA MET A 196 -4.62 -1.59 -6.28
C MET A 196 -4.56 -2.97 -6.95
N LYS A 197 -4.29 -3.03 -8.26
CA LYS A 197 -4.10 -4.31 -8.96
C LYS A 197 -2.83 -5.03 -8.50
N ASN A 198 -1.74 -4.31 -8.29
CA ASN A 198 -0.52 -4.93 -7.78
C ASN A 198 -0.71 -5.49 -6.36
N GLU A 199 -1.46 -4.81 -5.49
CA GLU A 199 -1.88 -5.35 -4.18
C GLU A 199 -2.73 -6.61 -4.34
N HIS A 200 -3.77 -6.56 -5.19
CA HIS A 200 -4.59 -7.73 -5.50
C HIS A 200 -3.75 -8.92 -5.96
N ASP A 201 -2.88 -8.70 -6.95
CA ASP A 201 -2.06 -9.75 -7.53
C ASP A 201 -1.06 -10.30 -6.50
N PHE A 202 -0.57 -9.46 -5.58
CA PHE A 202 0.27 -9.89 -4.48
C PHE A 202 -0.46 -10.87 -3.56
N PHE A 203 -1.65 -10.51 -3.07
CA PHE A 203 -2.47 -11.45 -2.27
C PHE A 203 -2.88 -12.70 -3.07
N ALA A 204 -3.28 -12.54 -4.34
CA ALA A 204 -3.74 -13.65 -5.17
C ALA A 204 -2.65 -14.68 -5.46
N SER A 205 -1.40 -14.24 -5.64
CA SER A 205 -0.25 -15.13 -5.91
C SER A 205 0.40 -15.69 -4.63
N SER A 206 -0.09 -15.33 -3.45
CA SER A 206 0.54 -15.72 -2.17
C SER A 206 0.32 -17.18 -1.74
N LEU A 207 -0.37 -17.97 -2.56
CA LEU A 207 -0.46 -19.44 -2.42
C LEU A 207 0.36 -20.20 -3.48
N GLU A 208 1.08 -19.50 -4.36
CA GLU A 208 1.90 -20.10 -5.43
C GLU A 208 3.34 -20.45 -4.99
#